data_AF-W2Q3N5-F1
#
_entry.id   AF-W2Q3N5-F1
#
_cell.length_a   1.000
_cell.length_b   1.000
_cell.length_c   1.000
_cell.angle_alpha   90.00
_cell.angle_beta   90.00
_cell.angle_gamma   90.00
#
_symmetry.space_group_name_H-M   'P 1'
#
loop_
_entity.id
_entity.type
_entity.pdbx_description
1 polymer ?
#
loop_
_entity_poly.entity_id
_entity_poly.type
_entity_poly.pdbx_seq_one_letter_code
_entity_poly.pdbx_strand_id
1 'polypeptide(L)'
;MKLVDLMIELVMLLQILEDGLPIVLVAVFTVIVAANAVWCALVMLLPLKQTVLVENLIDLIFDLLIAVGYPMILVCYCLSAFKFDRAKLMINQAVFPQGWLEQSASTIADPVQTVVIYKTLNSLRISSIFNFFTRMGINITLWLKCQRLMNLMENPRRQSSSVYPRHCRLAASSLVAFAIFVIIYVEESTRTSAVACHPHPECVINARLWLMLDSLTQCPCLALIDNSIAPKTYSEWMDPKDITAKVAHLATMGLLQIVQLTNRKLEVLPEELRGCTDMRYL
;
A
#
# COMPACT_ATOMS: atom_id res chain seq x y z
N MET A 1 22.17 2.56 13.40
CA MET A 1 21.62 3.08 12.13
C MET A 1 20.83 2.00 11.43
N LYS A 2 21.43 0.89 10.98
CA LYS A 2 20.70 -0.09 10.18
C LYS A 2 19.45 -0.73 10.82
N LEU A 3 19.49 -1.01 12.12
CA LEU A 3 18.29 -1.48 12.85
C LEU A 3 17.16 -0.44 12.82
N VAL A 4 17.49 0.85 12.93
CA VAL A 4 16.50 1.93 12.86
C VAL A 4 15.92 2.02 11.46
N ASP A 5 16.76 1.90 10.43
CA ASP A 5 16.32 1.89 9.03
C ASP A 5 15.34 0.73 8.78
N LEU A 6 15.70 -0.50 9.16
CA LEU A 6 14.84 -1.68 9.01
C LEU A 6 13.53 -1.58 9.81
N MET A 7 13.56 -0.93 10.98
CA MET A 7 12.34 -0.66 11.75
C MET A 7 11.42 0.34 11.04
N ILE A 8 11.97 1.41 10.46
CA ILE A 8 11.18 2.38 9.70
C ILE A 8 10.61 1.71 8.44
N GLU A 9 11.41 0.90 7.74
CA GLU A 9 11.01 0.10 6.59
C GLU A 9 9.87 -0.89 6.94
N LEU A 10 9.98 -1.57 8.09
CA LEU A 10 8.92 -2.45 8.58
C LEU A 10 7.62 -1.70 8.86
N VAL A 11 7.69 -0.56 9.55
CA VAL A 11 6.50 0.25 9.85
C VAL A 11 5.85 0.73 8.56
N MET A 12 6.63 1.14 7.54
CA MET A 12 6.09 1.48 6.24
C MET A 12 5.42 0.30 5.53
N LEU A 13 6.01 -0.90 5.61
CA LEU A 13 5.40 -2.10 5.04
C LEU A 13 4.05 -2.40 5.71
N LEU A 14 3.97 -2.27 7.04
CA LEU A 14 2.71 -2.45 7.78
C LEU A 14 1.66 -1.41 7.35
N GLN A 15 2.04 -0.14 7.22
CA GLN A 15 1.14 0.92 6.71
C GLN A 15 0.63 0.58 5.29
N ILE A 16 1.51 0.10 4.42
CA ILE A 16 1.18 -0.30 3.05
C ILE A 16 0.17 -1.47 3.03
N LEU A 17 0.30 -2.42 3.95
CA LEU A 17 -0.64 -3.53 4.11
C LEU A 17 -2.01 -3.06 4.63
N GLU A 18 -2.00 -2.19 5.65
CA GLU A 18 -3.21 -1.62 6.26
C GLU A 18 -3.99 -0.72 5.29
N ASP A 19 -3.30 0.04 4.44
CA ASP A 19 -3.92 0.91 3.43
C ASP A 19 -4.58 0.12 2.28
N GLY A 20 -4.31 -1.19 2.17
CA GLY A 20 -4.87 -2.06 1.15
C GLY A 20 -4.32 -1.80 -0.26
N LEU A 21 -3.04 -1.42 -0.39
CA LEU A 21 -2.43 -1.14 -1.70
C LEU A 21 -2.44 -2.39 -2.61
N PRO A 22 -2.51 -2.25 -3.94
CA PRO A 22 -2.44 -3.37 -4.89
C PRO A 22 -1.31 -4.38 -4.60
N ILE A 23 -1.57 -5.67 -4.80
CA ILE A 23 -0.66 -6.75 -4.37
C ILE A 23 0.72 -6.66 -5.02
N VAL A 24 0.77 -6.19 -6.27
CA VAL A 24 2.01 -5.96 -7.02
C VAL A 24 2.90 -4.95 -6.30
N LEU A 25 2.34 -3.82 -5.82
CA LEU A 25 3.11 -2.79 -5.13
C LEU A 25 3.65 -3.29 -3.79
N VAL A 26 2.83 -4.07 -3.08
CA VAL A 26 3.23 -4.65 -1.78
C VAL A 26 4.32 -5.70 -1.96
N ALA A 27 4.22 -6.54 -2.99
CA ALA A 27 5.27 -7.48 -3.34
C ALA A 27 6.58 -6.77 -3.66
N VAL A 28 6.54 -5.69 -4.46
CA VAL A 28 7.72 -4.88 -4.78
C VAL A 28 8.36 -4.31 -3.52
N PHE A 29 7.59 -3.68 -2.64
CA PHE A 29 8.13 -3.13 -1.39
C PHE A 29 8.74 -4.20 -0.48
N THR A 30 8.05 -5.33 -0.34
CA THR A 30 8.51 -6.48 0.46
C THR A 30 9.84 -7.02 -0.06
N VAL A 31 9.99 -7.15 -1.38
CA VAL A 31 11.24 -7.58 -2.02
C VAL A 31 12.37 -6.60 -1.73
N ILE A 32 12.10 -5.29 -1.78
CA ILE A 32 13.11 -4.26 -1.48
C ILE A 32 13.62 -4.39 -0.03
N VAL A 33 12.70 -4.49 0.94
CA VAL A 33 13.04 -4.61 2.37
C VAL A 33 13.77 -5.93 2.67
N ALA A 34 13.28 -7.04 2.12
CA ALA A 34 13.92 -8.35 2.30
C ALA A 34 15.32 -8.38 1.66
N ALA A 35 15.49 -7.84 0.45
CA ALA A 35 16.78 -7.75 -0.23
C ALA A 35 17.77 -6.88 0.53
N ASN A 36 17.30 -5.77 1.13
CA ASN A 36 18.11 -4.90 1.98
C ASN A 36 18.66 -5.66 3.20
N ALA A 37 17.79 -6.39 3.92
CA ALA A 37 18.19 -7.20 5.08
C ALA A 37 19.14 -8.35 4.71
N VAL A 38 18.87 -9.05 3.59
CA VAL A 38 19.73 -10.13 3.08
C VAL A 38 21.09 -9.59 2.66
N TRP A 39 21.15 -8.43 2.00
CA TRP A 39 22.41 -7.80 1.62
C TRP A 39 23.29 -7.53 2.85
N CYS A 40 22.72 -7.00 3.93
CA CYS A 40 23.43 -6.79 5.18
C CYS A 40 23.95 -8.09 5.79
N ALA A 41 23.13 -9.15 5.79
CA ALA A 41 23.56 -10.46 6.27
C ALA A 41 24.72 -11.01 5.43
N LEU A 42 24.67 -10.86 4.10
CA LEU A 42 25.74 -11.28 3.20
C LEU A 42 27.06 -10.56 3.49
N VAL A 43 27.03 -9.23 3.66
CA VAL A 43 28.22 -8.44 4.02
C VAL A 43 28.80 -8.83 5.38
N MET A 44 27.95 -9.23 6.34
CA MET A 44 28.40 -9.72 7.66
C MET A 44 29.00 -11.14 7.62
N LEU A 45 28.48 -12.03 6.75
CA LEU A 45 28.86 -13.45 6.67
C LEU A 45 30.06 -13.68 5.75
N LEU A 46 30.08 -13.01 4.60
CA LEU A 46 31.11 -13.18 3.60
C LEU A 46 32.21 -12.13 3.82
N PRO A 47 33.48 -12.53 3.99
CA PRO A 47 34.60 -11.61 4.07
C PRO A 47 34.95 -11.08 2.66
N LEU A 48 33.95 -10.54 1.95
CA LEU A 48 34.16 -9.82 0.71
C LEU A 48 35.11 -8.66 1.02
N LYS A 49 36.20 -8.56 0.27
CA LYS A 49 37.04 -7.35 0.26
C LYS A 49 36.30 -6.23 -0.45
N GLN A 50 35.13 -5.86 0.06
CA GLN A 50 34.42 -4.66 -0.36
C GLN A 50 35.03 -3.45 0.34
N THR A 51 35.14 -2.37 -0.40
CA THR A 51 35.54 -1.10 0.17
C THR A 51 34.37 -0.57 0.99
N VAL A 52 34.67 0.16 2.07
CA VAL A 52 33.67 0.85 2.90
C VAL A 52 32.77 1.77 2.05
N LEU A 53 33.29 2.27 0.92
CA LEU A 53 32.54 3.06 -0.05
C LEU A 53 31.43 2.23 -0.72
N VAL A 54 31.73 1.01 -1.18
CA VAL A 54 30.74 0.14 -1.84
C VAL A 54 29.65 -0.29 -0.86
N GLU A 55 30.00 -0.61 0.39
CA GLU A 55 29.02 -0.93 1.45
C GLU A 55 28.02 0.23 1.63
N ASN A 56 28.53 1.45 1.84
CA ASN A 56 27.68 2.64 2.03
C ASN A 56 26.90 3.04 0.78
N LEU A 57 27.45 2.82 -0.42
CA LEU A 57 26.77 3.11 -1.68
C LEU A 57 25.55 2.21 -1.87
N ILE A 58 25.67 0.91 -1.59
CA ILE A 58 24.56 -0.03 -1.75
C ILE A 58 23.47 0.26 -0.71
N ASP A 59 23.85 0.55 0.54
CA ASP A 59 22.90 1.00 1.56
C ASP A 59 22.14 2.26 1.13
N LEU A 60 22.82 3.22 0.48
CA LEU A 60 22.20 4.43 -0.05
C LEU A 60 21.23 4.12 -1.20
N ILE A 61 21.56 3.15 -2.06
CA ILE A 61 20.68 2.74 -3.17
C ILE A 61 19.35 2.17 -2.66
N PHE A 62 19.38 1.33 -1.61
CA PHE A 62 18.14 0.81 -1.02
C PHE A 62 17.29 1.91 -0.41
N ASP A 63 17.90 2.83 0.36
CA ASP A 63 17.19 3.98 0.92
C ASP A 63 16.58 4.86 -0.19
N LEU A 64 17.31 5.09 -1.29
CA LEU A 64 16.82 5.85 -2.44
C LEU A 64 15.65 5.13 -3.14
N LEU A 65 15.73 3.81 -3.26
CA LEU A 65 14.69 2.98 -3.85
C LEU A 65 13.40 3.05 -3.01
N ILE A 66 13.51 3.12 -1.68
CA ILE A 66 12.36 3.28 -0.78
C ILE A 66 11.82 4.72 -0.80
N ALA A 67 12.71 5.71 -0.68
CA ALA A 67 12.35 7.12 -0.55
C ALA A 67 11.77 7.71 -1.84
N VAL A 68 12.33 7.34 -2.99
CA VAL A 68 12.04 7.94 -4.30
C VAL A 68 11.54 6.88 -5.28
N GLY A 69 12.22 5.74 -5.36
CA GLY A 69 11.89 4.69 -6.32
C GLY A 69 10.47 4.15 -6.16
N TYR A 70 10.08 3.81 -4.93
CA TYR A 70 8.78 3.23 -4.62
C TYR A 70 7.62 4.19 -4.92
N PRO A 71 7.65 5.47 -4.49
CA PRO A 71 6.66 6.46 -4.93
C PRO A 71 6.55 6.59 -6.46
N MET A 72 7.69 6.56 -7.18
CA MET A 72 7.68 6.63 -8.64
C MET A 72 7.06 5.37 -9.28
N ILE A 73 7.38 4.18 -8.76
CA ILE A 73 6.76 2.92 -9.20
C ILE A 73 5.24 2.95 -8.95
N LEU A 74 4.80 3.46 -7.80
CA LEU A 74 3.40 3.60 -7.47
C LEU A 74 2.68 4.54 -8.45
N VAL A 75 3.28 5.69 -8.80
CA VAL A 75 2.73 6.60 -9.82
C VAL A 75 2.67 5.92 -11.19
N CYS A 76 3.73 5.21 -11.60
CA CYS A 76 3.75 4.43 -12.85
C CYS A 76 2.67 3.34 -12.87
N TYR A 77 2.42 2.68 -11.73
CA TYR A 77 1.33 1.72 -11.59
C TYR A 77 -0.01 2.40 -11.82
N CYS A 78 -0.28 3.54 -11.17
CA CYS A 78 -1.53 4.28 -11.36
C CYS A 78 -1.73 4.71 -12.82
N LEU A 79 -0.67 5.17 -13.50
CA LEU A 79 -0.73 5.58 -14.91
C LEU A 79 -0.96 4.40 -15.86
N SER A 80 -0.42 3.22 -15.56
CA SER A 80 -0.58 2.02 -16.39
C SER A 80 -1.85 1.23 -16.10
N ALA A 81 -2.37 1.30 -14.88
CA ALA A 81 -3.58 0.60 -14.46
C ALA A 81 -4.86 1.28 -14.94
N PHE A 82 -4.84 2.60 -15.16
CA PHE A 82 -6.01 3.34 -15.62
C PHE A 82 -6.37 2.95 -17.06
N LYS A 83 -7.49 2.25 -17.24
CA LYS A 83 -8.02 1.89 -18.56
C LYS A 83 -9.27 2.70 -18.83
N PHE A 84 -9.16 3.64 -19.77
CA PHE A 84 -10.31 4.40 -20.24
C PHE A 84 -10.79 3.88 -21.58
N ASP A 85 -12.06 3.49 -21.65
CA ASP A 85 -12.69 3.00 -22.87
C ASP A 85 -12.89 4.17 -23.86
N ARG A 86 -12.04 4.20 -24.90
CA ARG A 86 -12.08 5.23 -25.94
C ARG A 86 -13.40 5.22 -26.71
N ALA A 87 -14.09 4.10 -26.81
CA ALA A 87 -15.40 4.05 -27.46
C ALA A 87 -16.44 4.81 -26.62
N LYS A 88 -16.45 4.62 -25.30
CA LYS A 88 -17.29 5.40 -24.38
C LYS A 88 -16.96 6.88 -24.41
N LEU A 89 -15.66 7.23 -24.54
CA LEU A 89 -15.25 8.63 -24.71
C LEU A 89 -15.89 9.27 -25.94
N MET A 90 -15.79 8.60 -27.09
CA MET A 90 -16.33 9.13 -28.35
C MET A 90 -17.84 9.34 -28.29
N ILE A 91 -18.57 8.39 -27.69
CA ILE A 91 -20.02 8.52 -27.49
C ILE A 91 -20.32 9.70 -26.58
N ASN A 92 -19.64 9.82 -25.45
CA ASN A 92 -19.88 10.90 -24.50
C ASN A 92 -19.50 12.27 -25.08
N GLN A 93 -18.46 12.36 -25.90
CA GLN A 93 -18.09 13.60 -26.59
C GLN A 93 -19.13 14.04 -27.62
N ALA A 94 -19.87 13.10 -28.21
CA ALA A 94 -20.97 13.40 -29.12
C ALA A 94 -22.25 13.83 -28.38
N VAL A 95 -22.43 13.40 -27.12
CA VAL A 95 -23.65 13.67 -26.33
C VAL A 95 -23.51 14.90 -25.44
N PHE A 96 -22.35 15.11 -24.79
CA PHE A 96 -22.14 16.18 -23.83
C PHE A 96 -21.60 17.46 -24.48
N PRO A 97 -21.99 18.65 -23.98
CA PRO A 97 -21.42 19.91 -24.44
C PRO A 97 -19.93 20.03 -24.07
N GLN A 98 -19.19 20.86 -24.82
CA GLN A 98 -17.76 21.09 -24.60
C GLN A 98 -17.48 21.53 -23.15
N GLY A 99 -16.43 20.94 -22.54
CA GLY A 99 -16.02 21.20 -21.16
C GLY A 99 -16.75 20.38 -20.08
N TRP A 100 -17.92 19.80 -20.37
CA TRP A 100 -18.70 19.05 -19.36
C TRP A 100 -18.05 17.71 -19.01
N LEU A 101 -17.46 17.07 -20.02
CA LEU A 101 -16.72 15.81 -19.88
C LEU A 101 -15.48 15.95 -18.99
N GLU A 102 -14.80 17.09 -19.04
CA GLU A 102 -13.60 17.34 -18.25
C GLU A 102 -13.94 17.43 -16.75
N GLN A 103 -15.10 18.00 -16.43
CA GLN A 103 -15.61 18.12 -15.06
C GLN A 103 -16.23 16.81 -14.54
N SER A 104 -16.79 15.98 -15.43
CA SER A 104 -17.51 14.75 -15.08
C SER A 104 -16.74 13.47 -15.43
N ALA A 105 -15.47 13.56 -15.81
CA ALA A 105 -14.69 12.38 -16.24
C ALA A 105 -14.63 11.30 -15.15
N SER A 106 -14.58 11.70 -13.87
CA SER A 106 -14.52 10.79 -12.72
C SER A 106 -15.82 10.02 -12.47
N THR A 107 -16.98 10.57 -12.87
CA THR A 107 -18.29 9.90 -12.73
C THR A 107 -18.57 8.93 -13.88
N ILE A 108 -17.88 9.11 -15.00
CA ILE A 108 -17.99 8.30 -16.22
C ILE A 108 -16.97 7.15 -16.22
N ALA A 109 -15.81 7.36 -15.60
CA ALA A 109 -14.78 6.35 -15.44
C ALA A 109 -15.26 5.19 -14.55
N ASP A 110 -14.61 4.03 -14.69
CA ASP A 110 -14.91 2.87 -13.86
C ASP A 110 -14.70 3.23 -12.37
N PRO A 111 -15.77 3.21 -11.54
CA PRO A 111 -15.69 3.63 -10.14
C PRO A 111 -14.70 2.76 -9.34
N VAL A 112 -14.57 1.48 -9.69
CA VAL A 112 -13.63 0.55 -9.07
C VAL A 112 -12.19 0.99 -9.29
N GLN A 113 -11.80 1.20 -10.56
CA GLN A 113 -10.45 1.66 -10.90
C GLN A 113 -10.15 3.03 -10.32
N THR A 114 -11.13 3.93 -10.36
CA THR A 114 -11.03 5.30 -9.85
C THR A 114 -10.71 5.30 -8.36
N VAL A 115 -11.48 4.56 -7.56
CA VAL A 115 -11.26 4.47 -6.11
C VAL A 115 -9.93 3.82 -5.77
N VAL A 116 -9.53 2.75 -6.48
CA VAL A 116 -8.22 2.11 -6.29
C VAL A 116 -7.08 3.09 -6.57
N ILE A 117 -7.14 3.85 -7.67
CA ILE A 117 -6.11 4.83 -8.03
C ILE A 117 -6.08 5.98 -7.04
N TYR A 118 -7.22 6.57 -6.69
CA TYR A 118 -7.27 7.67 -5.72
C TYR A 118 -6.75 7.24 -4.36
N LYS A 119 -7.12 6.05 -3.88
CA LYS A 119 -6.62 5.51 -2.62
C LYS A 119 -5.11 5.28 -2.68
N THR A 120 -4.61 4.70 -3.77
CA THR A 120 -3.18 4.46 -3.98
C THR A 120 -2.39 5.76 -4.06
N LEU A 121 -2.87 6.79 -4.78
CA LEU A 121 -2.23 8.10 -4.82
C LEU A 121 -2.32 8.83 -3.48
N ASN A 122 -3.43 8.68 -2.76
CA ASN A 122 -3.58 9.32 -1.47
C ASN A 122 -2.66 8.71 -0.40
N SER A 123 -2.24 7.44 -0.52
CA SER A 123 -1.22 6.87 0.39
C SER A 123 0.15 7.55 0.23
N LEU A 124 0.42 8.18 -0.93
CA LEU A 124 1.60 9.04 -1.09
C LEU A 124 1.53 10.32 -0.25
N ARG A 125 0.32 10.78 0.06
CA ARG A 125 0.12 12.00 0.84
C ARG A 125 0.43 11.72 2.30
N ILE A 126 1.10 12.68 2.94
CA ILE A 126 1.25 12.69 4.40
C ILE A 126 -0.10 13.06 5.00
N SER A 127 -0.89 12.04 5.38
CA SER A 127 -2.21 12.23 6.01
C SER A 127 -2.25 11.89 7.49
N SER A 128 -1.23 11.19 8.00
CA SER A 128 -1.14 10.76 9.40
C SER A 128 0.19 11.17 10.01
N ILE A 129 0.20 11.34 11.34
CA ILE A 129 1.40 11.60 12.14
C ILE A 129 2.43 10.48 11.93
N PHE A 130 2.00 9.22 11.89
CA PHE A 130 2.89 8.10 11.62
C PHE A 130 3.51 8.18 10.22
N ASN A 131 2.71 8.55 9.20
CA ASN A 131 3.21 8.76 7.84
C ASN A 131 4.22 9.90 7.76
N PHE A 132 4.04 10.94 8.57
CA PHE A 132 5.00 12.04 8.66
C PHE A 132 6.34 11.54 9.23
N PHE A 133 6.32 10.83 10.35
CA PHE A 133 7.55 10.33 10.98
C PHE A 133 8.28 9.29 10.14
N THR A 134 7.57 8.34 9.50
CA THR A 134 8.22 7.33 8.65
C THR A 134 8.87 7.96 7.43
N ARG A 135 8.14 8.84 6.72
CA ARG A 135 8.66 9.53 5.53
C ARG A 135 9.79 10.51 5.86
N MET A 136 9.66 11.28 6.94
CA MET A 136 10.72 12.18 7.37
C MET A 136 11.95 11.39 7.84
N GLY A 137 11.74 10.29 8.57
CA GLY A 137 12.80 9.39 9.03
C GLY A 137 13.65 8.82 7.89
N ILE A 138 13.01 8.36 6.81
CA ILE A 138 13.74 7.87 5.62
C ILE A 138 14.49 8.99 4.90
N ASN A 139 13.92 10.18 4.77
CA ASN A 139 14.62 11.29 4.13
C ASN A 139 15.82 11.77 4.98
N ILE A 140 15.69 11.78 6.31
CA ILE A 140 16.79 12.11 7.22
C ILE A 140 17.90 11.05 7.15
N THR A 141 17.55 9.76 7.17
CA THR A 141 18.54 8.67 7.09
C THR A 141 19.30 8.69 5.76
N LEU A 142 18.58 8.91 4.65
CA LEU A 142 19.17 9.10 3.33
C LEU A 142 20.12 10.30 3.30
N TRP A 143 19.71 11.45 3.84
CA TRP A 143 20.56 12.65 3.94
C TRP A 143 21.84 12.39 4.73
N LEU A 144 21.74 11.76 5.90
CA LEU A 144 22.89 11.42 6.75
C LEU A 144 23.84 10.43 6.06
N LYS A 145 23.32 9.45 5.31
CA LYS A 145 24.14 8.52 4.53
C LYS A 145 24.82 9.19 3.35
N CYS A 146 24.14 10.10 2.65
CA CYS A 146 24.74 10.94 1.60
C CYS A 146 25.91 11.76 2.16
N GLN A 147 25.73 12.45 3.29
CA GLN A 147 26.82 13.19 3.93
C GLN A 147 28.02 12.30 4.28
N ARG A 148 27.75 11.10 4.82
CA ARG A 148 28.80 10.12 5.12
C ARG A 148 29.55 9.68 3.86
N LEU A 149 28.83 9.41 2.77
CA LEU A 149 29.43 8.99 1.51
C LEU A 149 30.30 10.09 0.89
N MET A 150 29.85 11.35 0.92
CA MET A 150 30.65 12.50 0.48
C MET A 150 31.94 12.63 1.29
N ASN A 151 31.85 12.54 2.62
CA ASN A 151 33.03 12.61 3.50
C ASN A 151 34.04 11.46 3.23
N LEU A 152 33.53 10.27 2.88
CA LEU A 152 34.36 9.11 2.50
C LEU A 152 35.06 9.32 1.15
N MET A 153 34.39 9.94 0.17
CA MET A 153 34.98 10.27 -1.13
C MET A 153 36.07 11.34 -1.01
N GLU A 154 35.85 12.34 -0.17
CA GLU A 154 36.81 13.43 0.04
C GLU A 154 38.03 12.97 0.84
N ASN A 155 37.84 12.14 1.87
CA ASN A 155 38.90 11.71 2.78
C ASN A 155 38.91 10.18 3.02
N PRO A 156 39.32 9.36 2.03
CA PRO A 156 39.26 7.90 2.13
C PRO A 156 40.16 7.31 3.22
N ARG A 157 41.17 8.06 3.70
CA ARG A 157 42.08 7.62 4.78
C ARG A 157 41.51 7.80 6.19
N ARG A 158 40.45 8.59 6.37
CA ARG A 158 39.97 9.03 7.70
C ARG A 158 39.01 8.03 8.35
N GLN A 159 38.57 7.00 7.64
CA GLN A 159 37.54 6.08 8.11
C GLN A 159 37.83 4.63 7.68
N SER A 160 38.45 3.87 8.58
CA SER A 160 38.84 2.47 8.37
C SER A 160 37.89 1.45 9.00
N SER A 161 36.88 1.89 9.76
CA SER A 161 35.91 0.99 10.37
C SER A 161 34.73 0.74 9.42
N SER A 162 34.53 -0.53 9.05
CA SER A 162 33.29 -0.96 8.38
C SER A 162 32.08 -0.68 9.27
N VAL A 163 30.95 -0.33 8.65
CA VAL A 163 29.67 -0.08 9.32
C VAL A 163 29.13 -1.36 9.95
N TYR A 164 29.53 -2.51 9.41
CA TYR A 164 29.04 -3.82 9.80
C TYR A 164 30.04 -4.55 10.70
N PRO A 165 29.61 -5.11 11.85
CA PRO A 165 30.46 -5.97 12.66
C PRO A 165 30.79 -7.24 11.85
N ARG A 166 32.05 -7.34 11.41
CA ARG A 166 32.52 -8.52 10.66
C ARG A 166 32.49 -9.76 11.56
N HIS A 167 32.10 -10.88 10.97
CA HIS A 167 32.06 -12.20 11.63
C HIS A 167 31.03 -12.37 12.77
N CYS A 168 30.06 -11.46 12.90
CA CYS A 168 28.96 -11.64 13.87
C CYS A 168 27.84 -12.51 13.28
N ARG A 169 28.01 -13.85 13.37
CA ARG A 169 27.05 -14.83 12.82
C ARG A 169 25.64 -14.70 13.40
N LEU A 170 25.52 -14.32 14.68
CA LEU A 170 24.23 -14.12 15.34
C LEU A 170 23.45 -12.97 14.70
N ALA A 171 24.10 -11.82 14.51
CA ALA A 171 23.48 -10.65 13.88
C ALA A 171 23.11 -10.91 12.42
N ALA A 172 23.96 -11.63 11.67
CA ALA A 172 23.63 -12.01 10.30
C ALA A 172 22.44 -12.99 10.24
N SER A 173 22.40 -13.97 11.14
CA SER A 173 21.30 -14.94 11.21
C SER A 173 19.98 -14.27 11.57
N SER A 174 20.00 -13.28 12.47
CA SER A 174 18.79 -12.52 12.82
C SER A 174 18.26 -11.69 11.65
N LEU A 175 19.13 -11.15 10.80
CA LEU A 175 18.72 -10.42 9.59
C LEU A 175 18.09 -11.32 8.53
N VAL A 176 18.64 -12.53 8.34
CA VAL A 176 18.03 -13.53 7.46
C VAL A 176 16.68 -13.99 8.00
N ALA A 177 16.59 -14.27 9.31
CA ALA A 177 15.34 -14.63 9.96
C ALA A 177 14.29 -13.51 9.83
N PHE A 178 14.71 -12.25 9.97
CA PHE A 178 13.86 -11.08 9.75
C PHE A 178 13.32 -11.04 8.31
N ALA A 179 14.18 -11.22 7.30
CA ALA A 179 13.75 -11.22 5.90
C ALA A 179 12.73 -12.34 5.61
N ILE A 180 12.98 -13.54 6.12
CA ILE A 180 12.04 -14.68 6.00
C ILE A 180 10.72 -14.36 6.70
N PHE A 181 10.78 -13.84 7.93
CA PHE A 181 9.60 -13.47 8.69
C PHE A 181 8.75 -12.42 7.97
N VAL A 182 9.37 -11.37 7.41
CA VAL A 182 8.67 -10.33 6.64
C VAL A 182 7.94 -10.91 5.44
N ILE A 183 8.57 -11.83 4.69
CA ILE A 183 7.95 -12.48 3.54
C ILE A 183 6.74 -13.32 3.98
N ILE A 184 6.92 -14.17 5.00
CA ILE A 184 5.84 -15.01 5.54
C ILE A 184 4.69 -14.14 6.06
N TYR A 185 4.99 -13.07 6.78
CA TYR A 185 3.99 -12.16 7.33
C TYR A 185 3.14 -11.51 6.23
N VAL A 186 3.78 -11.03 5.16
CA VAL A 186 3.07 -10.43 4.01
C VAL A 186 2.24 -11.48 3.27
N GLU A 187 2.77 -12.67 3.07
CA GLU A 187 2.05 -13.77 2.41
C GLU A 187 0.82 -14.21 3.23
N GLU A 188 0.99 -14.44 4.53
CA GLU A 188 -0.12 -14.86 5.38
C GLU A 188 -1.16 -13.76 5.59
N SER A 189 -0.75 -12.49 5.74
CA SER A 189 -1.69 -11.36 5.84
C SER A 189 -2.49 -11.16 4.55
N THR A 190 -1.86 -11.26 3.38
CA THR A 190 -2.55 -11.18 2.08
C THR A 190 -3.50 -12.36 1.89
N ARG A 191 -3.06 -13.59 2.19
CA ARG A 191 -3.84 -14.81 2.03
C ARG A 191 -5.07 -14.82 2.94
N THR A 192 -4.89 -14.60 4.24
CA THR A 192 -5.99 -14.65 5.22
C THR A 192 -7.03 -13.57 4.97
N SER A 193 -6.60 -12.35 4.66
CA SER A 193 -7.52 -11.25 4.31
C SER A 193 -8.25 -11.48 2.99
N ALA A 194 -7.61 -12.12 2.00
CA ALA A 194 -8.28 -12.48 0.75
C ALA A 194 -9.34 -13.56 0.94
N VAL A 195 -9.07 -14.57 1.78
CA VAL A 195 -10.06 -15.61 2.12
C VAL A 195 -11.26 -15.01 2.83
N ALA A 196 -11.04 -14.11 3.79
CA ALA A 196 -12.12 -13.45 4.54
C ALA A 196 -13.01 -12.58 3.64
N CYS A 197 -12.44 -11.91 2.64
CA CYS A 197 -13.19 -11.02 1.74
C CYS A 197 -13.71 -11.70 0.47
N HIS A 198 -13.32 -12.96 0.18
CA HIS A 198 -13.79 -13.71 -0.99
C HIS A 198 -15.33 -13.78 -1.12
N PRO A 199 -16.13 -13.91 -0.05
CA PRO A 199 -17.61 -13.89 -0.13
C PRO A 199 -18.21 -12.52 -0.50
N HIS A 200 -17.41 -11.45 -0.50
CA HIS A 200 -17.86 -10.07 -0.68
C HIS A 200 -17.12 -9.39 -1.85
N PRO A 201 -17.44 -9.75 -3.11
CA PRO A 201 -16.76 -9.19 -4.29
C PRO A 201 -16.95 -7.66 -4.45
N GLU A 202 -17.94 -7.07 -3.79
CA GLU A 202 -18.19 -5.63 -3.76
C GLU A 202 -17.20 -4.90 -2.84
N CYS A 203 -16.51 -5.61 -1.96
CA CYS A 203 -15.36 -5.08 -1.24
C CYS A 203 -14.15 -5.03 -2.18
N VAL A 204 -13.96 -3.89 -2.82
CA VAL A 204 -12.93 -3.69 -3.85
C VAL A 204 -11.54 -3.55 -3.24
N ILE A 205 -11.45 -2.93 -2.06
CA ILE A 205 -10.20 -2.70 -1.36
C ILE A 205 -10.36 -3.20 0.07
N ASN A 206 -9.46 -4.09 0.49
CA ASN A 206 -9.39 -4.63 1.83
C ASN A 206 -8.00 -4.37 2.45
N ALA A 207 -7.97 -4.19 3.77
CA ALA A 207 -6.72 -4.16 4.52
C ALA A 207 -6.12 -5.56 4.59
N ARG A 208 -4.79 -5.64 4.65
CA ARG A 208 -4.06 -6.92 4.71
C ARG A 208 -3.56 -7.15 6.11
N LEU A 209 -4.36 -7.88 6.87
CA LEU A 209 -4.09 -8.22 8.26
C LEU A 209 -3.86 -9.72 8.35
N TRP A 210 -2.94 -10.13 9.22
CA TRP A 210 -2.84 -11.54 9.59
C TRP A 210 -3.97 -11.89 10.56
N LEU A 211 -5.07 -12.40 10.00
CA LEU A 211 -6.25 -12.78 10.77
C LEU A 211 -6.11 -14.19 11.35
N MET A 212 -6.60 -14.38 12.58
CA MET A 212 -6.70 -15.69 13.20
C MET A 212 -7.93 -16.43 12.67
N LEU A 213 -7.99 -17.75 12.87
CA LEU A 213 -9.06 -18.60 12.33
C LEU A 213 -10.47 -18.15 12.72
N ASP A 214 -10.65 -17.64 13.95
CA ASP A 214 -11.94 -17.18 14.45
C ASP A 214 -12.42 -15.87 13.80
N SER A 215 -11.50 -15.04 13.30
CA SER A 215 -11.81 -13.76 12.66
C SER A 215 -11.87 -13.84 11.13
N LEU A 216 -11.74 -15.04 10.54
CA LEU A 216 -11.82 -15.24 9.08
C LEU A 216 -13.22 -14.93 8.49
N THR A 217 -14.25 -14.85 9.32
CA THR A 217 -15.60 -14.49 8.90
C THR A 217 -15.80 -12.98 8.73
N GLN A 218 -14.86 -12.17 9.24
CA GLN A 218 -14.93 -10.71 9.20
C GLN A 218 -13.96 -10.19 8.15
N CYS A 219 -14.50 -9.66 7.05
CA CYS A 219 -13.69 -9.05 6.00
C CYS A 219 -13.20 -7.64 6.44
N PRO A 220 -11.88 -7.38 6.45
CA PRO A 220 -11.34 -6.05 6.76
C PRO A 220 -11.50 -5.10 5.56
N CYS A 221 -12.75 -4.77 5.23
CA CYS A 221 -13.07 -3.97 4.06
C CYS A 221 -12.77 -2.49 4.27
N LEU A 222 -12.10 -1.88 3.30
CA LEU A 222 -11.77 -0.45 3.30
C LEU A 222 -12.62 0.35 2.32
N ALA A 223 -12.97 -0.24 1.18
CA ALA A 223 -13.80 0.39 0.16
C ALA A 223 -14.84 -0.60 -0.39
N LEU A 224 -16.11 -0.29 -0.13
CA LEU A 224 -17.26 -1.01 -0.65
C LEU A 224 -17.84 -0.26 -1.85
N ILE A 225 -17.91 -0.92 -3.00
CA ILE A 225 -18.48 -0.37 -4.22
C ILE A 225 -19.50 -1.36 -4.77
N ASP A 226 -20.78 -1.02 -4.66
CA ASP A 226 -21.88 -1.80 -5.23
C ASP A 226 -22.76 -0.90 -6.10
N ASN A 227 -22.43 -0.90 -7.40
CA ASN A 227 -23.08 -0.04 -8.38
C ASN A 227 -23.82 -0.87 -9.41
N SER A 228 -25.14 -0.65 -9.53
CA SER A 228 -25.96 -1.21 -10.61
C SER A 228 -26.29 -0.13 -11.63
N ILE A 229 -25.36 0.12 -12.55
CA ILE A 229 -25.42 1.25 -13.51
C ILE A 229 -26.51 1.05 -14.59
N ALA A 230 -26.94 -0.19 -14.84
CA ALA A 230 -27.99 -0.52 -15.82
C ALA A 230 -28.92 -1.63 -15.27
N PRO A 231 -29.94 -1.29 -14.46
CA PRO A 231 -30.95 -2.26 -14.06
C PRO A 231 -31.66 -2.82 -15.30
N LYS A 232 -31.85 -4.14 -15.35
CA LYS A 232 -32.37 -4.82 -16.55
C LYS A 232 -33.88 -4.80 -16.61
N THR A 233 -34.54 -4.58 -15.48
CA THR A 233 -35.99 -4.59 -15.35
C THR A 233 -36.50 -3.35 -14.63
N TYR A 234 -37.75 -2.96 -14.96
CA TYR A 234 -38.42 -1.86 -14.27
C TYR A 234 -38.60 -2.14 -12.76
N SER A 235 -38.83 -3.40 -12.39
CA SER A 235 -38.92 -3.82 -10.99
C SER A 235 -37.61 -3.64 -10.22
N GLU A 236 -36.46 -3.98 -10.82
CA GLU A 236 -35.14 -3.75 -10.21
C GLU A 236 -34.84 -2.26 -10.01
N TRP A 237 -35.43 -1.39 -10.83
CA TRP A 237 -35.28 0.06 -10.71
C TRP A 237 -36.22 0.66 -9.66
N MET A 238 -37.47 0.19 -9.59
CA MET A 238 -38.47 0.68 -8.64
C MET A 238 -38.27 0.18 -7.20
N ASP A 239 -37.78 -1.05 -7.04
CA ASP A 239 -37.45 -1.64 -5.74
C ASP A 239 -36.01 -2.19 -5.78
N PRO A 240 -35.01 -1.31 -5.63
CA PRO A 240 -33.62 -1.72 -5.69
C PRO A 240 -33.27 -2.60 -4.49
N LYS A 241 -32.36 -3.55 -4.73
CA LYS A 241 -31.89 -4.49 -3.70
C LYS A 241 -31.43 -3.76 -2.43
N ASP A 242 -31.99 -4.16 -1.30
CA ASP A 242 -31.53 -3.72 0.01
C ASP A 242 -30.20 -4.38 0.39
N ILE A 243 -29.28 -3.55 0.86
CA ILE A 243 -27.92 -3.93 1.26
C ILE A 243 -27.58 -3.47 2.68
N THR A 244 -28.55 -2.95 3.45
CA THR A 244 -28.33 -2.49 4.84
C THR A 244 -27.62 -3.54 5.69
N ALA A 245 -28.08 -4.81 5.67
CA ALA A 245 -27.45 -5.89 6.43
C ALA A 245 -26.00 -6.18 5.99
N LYS A 246 -25.71 -6.02 4.70
CA LYS A 246 -24.37 -6.25 4.15
C LYS A 246 -23.39 -5.13 4.52
N VAL A 247 -23.85 -3.88 4.43
CA VAL A 247 -23.06 -2.72 4.88
C VAL A 247 -22.78 -2.82 6.38
N ALA A 248 -23.79 -3.18 7.17
CA ALA A 248 -23.63 -3.43 8.61
C ALA A 248 -22.55 -4.49 8.88
N HIS A 249 -22.61 -5.62 8.18
CA HIS A 249 -21.64 -6.71 8.31
C HIS A 249 -20.20 -6.29 7.94
N LEU A 250 -20.02 -5.54 6.85
CA LEU A 250 -18.68 -5.07 6.44
C LEU A 250 -18.15 -3.93 7.32
N ALA A 251 -19.03 -3.20 7.99
CA ALA A 251 -18.68 -2.13 8.91
C ALA A 251 -18.30 -2.65 10.32
N THR A 252 -18.51 -3.93 10.65
CA THR A 252 -18.28 -4.45 12.01
C THR A 252 -16.85 -4.27 12.50
N MET A 253 -15.86 -4.30 11.60
CA MET A 253 -14.45 -4.08 11.94
C MET A 253 -14.08 -2.61 12.12
N GLY A 254 -14.96 -1.66 11.79
CA GLY A 254 -14.68 -0.23 11.89
C GLY A 254 -13.66 0.31 10.88
N LEU A 255 -13.28 -0.49 9.87
CA LEU A 255 -12.24 -0.14 8.90
C LEU A 255 -12.79 0.51 7.62
N LEU A 256 -14.10 0.57 7.45
CA LEU A 256 -14.72 1.04 6.22
C LEU A 256 -14.47 2.55 6.03
N GLN A 257 -13.88 2.94 4.91
CA GLN A 257 -13.53 4.34 4.62
C GLN A 257 -14.34 4.94 3.48
N ILE A 258 -14.70 4.10 2.50
CA ILE A 258 -15.40 4.50 1.28
C ILE A 258 -16.57 3.56 1.08
N VAL A 259 -17.75 4.12 0.93
CA VAL A 259 -18.95 3.41 0.51
C VAL A 259 -19.47 4.12 -0.72
N GLN A 260 -19.68 3.38 -1.80
CA GLN A 260 -20.29 3.92 -3.02
C GLN A 260 -21.37 2.98 -3.48
N LEU A 261 -22.61 3.46 -3.43
CA LEU A 261 -23.81 2.68 -3.70
C LEU A 261 -24.61 3.36 -4.80
N THR A 262 -24.87 2.66 -5.91
CA THR A 262 -25.68 3.17 -7.02
C THR A 262 -26.82 2.21 -7.33
N ASN A 263 -28.06 2.70 -7.32
CA ASN A 263 -29.27 1.89 -7.49
C ASN A 263 -29.34 0.72 -6.49
N ARG A 264 -29.07 1.05 -5.22
CA ARG A 264 -29.15 0.17 -4.06
C ARG A 264 -29.95 0.86 -2.97
N LYS A 265 -30.71 0.08 -2.22
CA LYS A 265 -31.49 0.59 -1.10
C LYS A 265 -30.67 0.46 0.19
N LEU A 266 -30.69 1.51 0.99
CA LEU A 266 -30.19 1.52 2.36
C LEU A 266 -31.34 2.03 3.24
N GLU A 267 -32.12 1.12 3.80
CA GLU A 267 -33.36 1.48 4.52
C GLU A 267 -33.07 2.29 5.79
N VAL A 268 -32.03 1.88 6.50
CA VAL A 268 -31.53 2.52 7.72
C VAL A 268 -30.02 2.58 7.63
N LEU A 269 -29.43 3.67 8.12
CA LEU A 269 -27.98 3.78 8.27
C LEU A 269 -27.54 2.85 9.43
N PRO A 270 -26.72 1.82 9.17
CA PRO A 270 -26.28 0.89 10.20
C PRO A 270 -25.52 1.61 11.33
N GLU A 271 -25.75 1.18 12.57
CA GLU A 271 -25.06 1.74 13.73
C GLU A 271 -23.56 1.40 13.72
N GLU A 272 -23.19 0.28 13.10
CA GLU A 272 -21.80 -0.17 12.92
C GLU A 272 -20.97 0.85 12.12
N LEU A 273 -21.59 1.62 11.21
CA LEU A 273 -20.90 2.68 10.48
C LEU A 273 -20.41 3.80 11.41
N ARG A 274 -21.06 4.03 12.56
CA ARG A 274 -20.57 4.99 13.55
C ARG A 274 -19.25 4.55 14.18
N GLY A 275 -18.95 3.25 14.15
CA GLY A 275 -17.66 2.70 14.58
C GLY A 275 -16.53 2.93 13.59
N CYS A 276 -16.81 3.38 12.36
CA CYS A 276 -15.80 3.64 11.33
C CYS A 276 -15.24 5.06 11.48
N THR A 277 -14.09 5.21 12.14
CA THR A 277 -13.49 6.51 12.45
C THR A 277 -12.85 7.21 11.26
N ASP A 278 -12.47 6.46 10.23
CA ASP A 278 -11.76 6.97 9.05
C ASP A 278 -12.66 7.08 7.80
N MET A 279 -13.97 7.18 7.98
CA MET A 279 -14.90 7.39 6.86
C MET A 279 -14.65 8.72 6.16
N ARG A 280 -14.55 8.66 4.83
CA ARG A 280 -14.28 9.83 3.96
C ARG A 280 -15.43 10.11 3.01
N TYR A 281 -16.05 9.06 2.47
CA TYR A 281 -17.08 9.15 1.45
C TYR A 281 -18.13 8.05 1.67
N LEU A 282 -19.40 8.44 1.61
CA LEU A 282 -20.60 7.58 1.62
C LEU A 282 -21.50 7.99 0.45
#